data_AF-A0A2R4FSP6-F1
#
_entry.id   AF-A0A2R4FSP6-F1
#
_cell.length_a   1.000
_cell.length_b   1.000
_cell.length_c   1.000
_cell.angle_alpha   90.00
_cell.angle_beta   90.00
_cell.angle_gamma   90.00
#
_symmetry.space_group_name_H-M   'P 1'
#
loop_
_entity.id
_entity.type
_entity.pdbx_description
1 polymer ?
#
loop_
_entity_poly.entity_id
_entity_poly.type
_entity_poly.pdbx_seq_one_letter_code
_entity_poly.pdbx_strand_id
1 'polypeptide(L)'
;MPTPLREAVTVTTAGATGVARLVIQGLLDLIDDPAATAAATEFLTARLPGYAPMWHIANAVRSAEPAEALRRIRAELDHAVENTVKAAVTWVGEQGVPVTYAPSSSIVKQILAQLPESLRSGEPAVALAGADAIGPDTVLNIRGTRELAETLPTLIVTTALKLVPAPVFARLGAPVFEHIPLDGFVGVVLDGELLSPGEVGRRAAELRE
;
A
#
# COMPACT_ATOMS: atom_id res chain seq x y z
N MET A 1 2.75 8.80 -24.57
CA MET A 1 2.49 8.47 -23.16
C MET A 1 2.15 9.74 -22.40
N PRO A 2 0.97 9.83 -21.75
CA PRO A 2 0.56 10.98 -20.93
C PRO A 2 1.59 11.37 -19.87
N THR A 3 1.57 12.64 -19.45
CA THR A 3 2.50 13.16 -18.41
C THR A 3 2.39 12.39 -17.09
N PRO A 4 1.20 12.07 -16.54
CA PRO A 4 1.10 11.32 -15.29
C PRO A 4 1.76 9.94 -15.35
N LEU A 5 1.68 9.23 -16.49
CA LEU A 5 2.32 7.92 -16.64
C LEU A 5 3.84 8.00 -16.73
N ARG A 6 4.39 9.07 -17.33
CA ARG A 6 5.83 9.34 -17.31
C ARG A 6 6.32 9.61 -15.91
N GLU A 7 5.58 10.40 -15.14
CA GLU A 7 5.92 10.71 -13.77
C GLU A 7 5.83 9.48 -12.87
N ALA A 8 4.81 8.63 -13.04
CA ALA A 8 4.63 7.40 -12.27
C ALA A 8 5.85 6.46 -12.32
N VAL A 9 6.60 6.44 -13.43
CA VAL A 9 7.79 5.58 -13.58
C VAL A 9 9.10 6.25 -13.18
N THR A 10 9.12 7.57 -12.96
CA THR A 10 10.33 8.31 -12.58
C THR A 10 10.29 8.87 -11.17
N VAL A 11 9.12 8.97 -10.55
CA VAL A 11 8.96 9.56 -9.22
C VAL A 11 9.62 8.67 -8.16
N THR A 12 10.51 9.27 -7.37
CA THR A 12 11.23 8.59 -6.28
C THR A 12 10.76 9.02 -4.90
N THR A 13 9.97 10.09 -4.82
CA THR A 13 9.49 10.70 -3.58
C THR A 13 8.07 10.25 -3.21
N ALA A 14 7.32 9.69 -4.17
CA ALA A 14 6.00 9.15 -3.95
C ALA A 14 6.07 7.68 -3.57
N GLY A 15 5.42 7.31 -2.46
CA GLY A 15 5.15 5.90 -2.15
C GLY A 15 4.15 5.29 -3.14
N ALA A 16 3.92 3.98 -3.02
CA ALA A 16 3.07 3.23 -3.94
C ALA A 16 1.65 3.79 -4.13
N THR A 17 1.04 4.40 -3.10
CA THR A 17 -0.24 5.10 -3.20
C THR A 17 -0.17 6.30 -4.15
N GLY A 18 0.90 7.09 -4.09
CA GLY A 18 1.08 8.24 -4.98
C GLY A 18 1.32 7.80 -6.43
N VAL A 19 2.10 6.74 -6.63
CA VAL A 19 2.28 6.12 -7.95
C VAL A 19 0.95 5.61 -8.51
N ALA A 20 0.13 4.94 -7.69
CA ALA A 20 -1.20 4.48 -8.10
C ALA A 20 -2.10 5.63 -8.59
N ARG A 21 -2.10 6.79 -7.89
CA ARG A 21 -2.87 7.98 -8.31
C ARG A 21 -2.43 8.48 -9.70
N LEU A 22 -1.12 8.58 -9.93
CA LEU A 22 -0.57 9.03 -11.21
C LEU A 22 -0.92 8.05 -12.34
N VAL A 23 -0.80 6.75 -12.08
CA VAL A 23 -1.17 5.71 -13.05
C VAL A 23 -2.65 5.81 -13.39
N ILE A 24 -3.55 5.84 -12.40
CA ILE A 24 -4.99 5.90 -12.63
C ILE A 24 -5.36 7.16 -13.43
N GLN A 25 -4.80 8.32 -13.08
CA GLN A 25 -5.04 9.54 -13.84
C GLN A 25 -4.59 9.39 -15.30
N GLY A 26 -3.38 8.92 -15.54
CA GLY A 26 -2.86 8.80 -16.90
C GLY A 26 -3.55 7.73 -17.74
N LEU A 27 -4.11 6.68 -17.13
CA LEU A 27 -4.94 5.70 -17.82
C LEU A 27 -6.33 6.25 -18.13
N LEU A 28 -6.92 7.07 -17.25
CA LEU A 28 -8.16 7.78 -17.54
C LEU A 28 -8.00 8.78 -18.70
N ASP A 29 -6.82 9.38 -18.86
CA ASP A 29 -6.51 10.26 -20.01
C ASP A 29 -6.44 9.49 -21.35
N LEU A 30 -6.30 8.17 -21.32
CA LEU A 30 -6.23 7.30 -22.51
C LEU A 30 -7.51 6.51 -22.75
N ILE A 31 -8.55 6.69 -21.92
CA ILE A 31 -9.65 5.75 -21.79
C ILE A 31 -10.47 5.57 -23.08
N ASP A 32 -10.48 6.60 -23.94
CA ASP A 32 -11.17 6.59 -25.24
C ASP A 32 -10.38 5.83 -26.33
N ASP A 33 -9.14 5.41 -26.04
CA ASP A 33 -8.30 4.53 -26.86
C ASP A 33 -7.97 3.23 -26.08
N PRO A 34 -8.79 2.17 -26.24
CA PRO A 34 -8.58 0.91 -25.53
C PRO A 34 -7.23 0.24 -25.84
N ALA A 35 -6.72 0.38 -27.06
CA ALA A 35 -5.45 -0.21 -27.47
C ALA A 35 -4.28 0.50 -26.78
N ALA A 36 -4.30 1.84 -26.74
CA ALA A 36 -3.30 2.61 -26.01
C ALA A 36 -3.37 2.36 -24.49
N THR A 37 -4.58 2.26 -23.93
CA THR A 37 -4.78 1.97 -22.50
C THR A 37 -4.24 0.58 -22.13
N ALA A 38 -4.51 -0.44 -22.94
CA ALA A 38 -3.99 -1.79 -22.73
C ALA A 38 -2.46 -1.84 -22.82
N ALA A 39 -1.88 -1.24 -23.87
CA ALA A 39 -0.42 -1.20 -24.05
C ALA A 39 0.29 -0.45 -22.93
N ALA A 40 -0.28 0.67 -22.46
CA ALA A 40 0.27 1.42 -21.32
C ALA A 40 0.20 0.60 -20.03
N THR A 41 -0.90 -0.11 -19.79
CA THR A 41 -1.08 -0.96 -18.60
C THR A 41 -0.08 -2.12 -18.58
N GLU A 42 0.14 -2.79 -19.70
CA GLU A 42 1.14 -3.86 -19.84
C GLU A 42 2.55 -3.33 -19.54
N PHE A 43 2.92 -2.20 -20.17
CA PHE A 43 4.20 -1.54 -19.93
C PHE A 43 4.41 -1.19 -18.46
N LEU A 44 3.41 -0.58 -17.81
CA LEU A 44 3.50 -0.18 -16.40
C LEU A 44 3.61 -1.38 -15.46
N THR A 45 2.87 -2.46 -15.74
CA THR A 45 2.94 -3.70 -14.95
C THR A 45 4.35 -4.30 -15.02
N ALA A 46 4.98 -4.30 -16.20
CA ALA A 46 6.36 -4.76 -16.37
C ALA A 46 7.38 -3.83 -15.67
N ARG A 47 7.11 -2.52 -15.62
CA ARG A 47 8.05 -1.54 -15.06
C ARG A 47 7.95 -1.38 -13.54
N LEU A 48 6.80 -1.74 -12.95
CA LEU A 48 6.50 -1.60 -11.52
C LEU A 48 6.20 -2.97 -10.87
N PRO A 49 7.11 -3.97 -10.96
CA PRO A 49 6.81 -5.36 -10.62
C PRO A 49 6.59 -5.61 -9.11
N GLY A 50 6.98 -4.68 -8.23
CA GLY A 50 6.75 -4.80 -6.78
C GLY A 50 5.49 -4.09 -6.27
N TYR A 51 4.69 -3.48 -7.16
CA TYR A 51 3.60 -2.59 -6.76
C TYR A 51 2.26 -3.32 -6.82
N ALA A 52 1.79 -3.87 -5.70
CA ALA A 52 0.46 -4.50 -5.61
C ALA A 52 -0.69 -3.67 -6.23
N PRO A 53 -0.75 -2.33 -6.08
CA PRO A 53 -1.78 -1.53 -6.73
C PRO A 53 -1.88 -1.71 -8.24
N MET A 54 -0.78 -2.05 -8.93
CA MET A 54 -0.79 -2.28 -10.37
C MET A 54 -1.64 -3.50 -10.76
N TRP A 55 -1.72 -4.51 -9.91
CA TRP A 55 -2.59 -5.67 -10.18
C TRP A 55 -4.07 -5.25 -10.20
N HIS A 56 -4.52 -4.50 -9.19
CA HIS A 56 -5.88 -3.95 -9.11
C HIS A 56 -6.21 -3.02 -10.28
N ILE A 57 -5.29 -2.14 -10.62
CA ILE A 57 -5.44 -1.21 -11.75
C ILE A 57 -5.54 -1.98 -13.07
N ALA A 58 -4.68 -2.99 -13.28
CA ALA A 58 -4.73 -3.81 -14.48
C ALA A 58 -6.02 -4.63 -14.58
N ASN A 59 -6.56 -5.11 -13.45
CA ASN A 59 -7.88 -5.74 -13.40
C ASN A 59 -9.00 -4.75 -13.75
N ALA A 60 -8.95 -3.51 -13.24
CA ALA A 60 -9.92 -2.47 -13.59
C ALA A 60 -9.91 -2.16 -15.09
N VAL A 61 -8.73 -2.06 -15.70
CA VAL A 61 -8.59 -1.83 -17.16
C VAL A 61 -9.20 -2.94 -18.00
N ARG A 62 -9.15 -4.19 -17.53
CA ARG A 62 -9.75 -5.35 -18.22
C ARG A 62 -11.25 -5.55 -17.97
N SER A 63 -11.84 -4.75 -17.07
CA SER A 63 -13.25 -4.87 -16.73
C SER A 63 -14.17 -4.43 -17.88
N ALA A 64 -15.47 -4.71 -17.76
CA ALA A 64 -16.47 -4.29 -18.75
C ALA A 64 -16.59 -2.75 -18.84
N GLU A 65 -16.31 -2.04 -17.74
CA GLU A 65 -16.40 -0.57 -17.64
C GLU A 65 -15.11 0.02 -17.05
N PRO A 66 -13.99 0.03 -17.81
CA PRO A 66 -12.68 0.42 -17.31
C PRO A 66 -12.64 1.82 -16.67
N ALA A 67 -13.33 2.77 -17.30
CA ALA A 67 -13.38 4.15 -16.83
C ALA A 67 -14.03 4.27 -15.45
N GLU A 68 -15.13 3.55 -15.22
CA GLU A 68 -15.82 3.57 -13.94
C GLU A 68 -14.99 2.85 -12.86
N ALA A 69 -14.44 1.67 -13.19
CA ALA A 69 -13.62 0.90 -12.27
C ALA A 69 -12.39 1.70 -11.78
N LEU A 70 -11.69 2.38 -12.70
CA LEU A 70 -10.55 3.23 -12.35
C LEU A 70 -10.95 4.45 -11.50
N ARG A 71 -12.08 5.11 -11.81
CA ARG A 71 -12.60 6.22 -11.00
C ARG A 71 -13.00 5.77 -9.61
N ARG A 72 -13.60 4.59 -9.48
CA ARG A 72 -13.96 4.00 -8.19
C ARG A 72 -12.74 3.76 -7.33
N ILE A 73 -11.71 3.10 -7.86
CA ILE A 73 -10.44 2.88 -7.15
C ILE A 73 -9.85 4.22 -6.69
N ARG A 74 -9.85 5.25 -7.56
CA ARG A 74 -9.33 6.57 -7.19
C ARG A 74 -10.11 7.20 -6.04
N ALA A 75 -11.45 7.20 -6.11
CA ALA A 75 -12.30 7.81 -5.10
C ALA A 75 -12.16 7.09 -3.76
N GLU A 76 -12.12 5.76 -3.77
CA GLU A 76 -11.95 4.94 -2.57
C GLU A 76 -10.56 5.11 -1.95
N LEU A 77 -9.51 5.28 -2.77
CA LEU A 77 -8.13 5.38 -2.28
C LEU A 77 -7.91 6.58 -1.36
N ASP A 78 -8.50 7.73 -1.66
CA ASP A 78 -8.30 8.93 -0.84
C ASP A 78 -9.01 8.80 0.52
N HIS A 79 -10.24 8.28 0.52
CA HIS A 79 -10.98 7.98 1.75
C HIS A 79 -10.32 6.88 2.57
N ALA A 80 -9.83 5.82 1.93
CA ALA A 80 -9.10 4.74 2.58
C ALA A 80 -7.84 5.24 3.29
N VAL A 81 -7.06 6.11 2.64
CA VAL A 81 -5.88 6.73 3.26
C VAL A 81 -6.27 7.57 4.47
N GLU A 82 -7.27 8.44 4.34
CA GLU A 82 -7.74 9.28 5.45
C GLU A 82 -8.19 8.43 6.65
N ASN A 83 -9.01 7.42 6.40
CA ASN A 83 -9.52 6.52 7.43
C ASN A 83 -8.39 5.71 8.10
N THR A 84 -7.45 5.17 7.32
CA THR A 84 -6.28 4.47 7.84
C THR A 84 -5.43 5.38 8.72
N VAL A 85 -5.17 6.62 8.30
CA VAL A 85 -4.39 7.58 9.09
C VAL A 85 -5.10 7.87 10.41
N LYS A 86 -6.41 8.14 10.38
CA LYS A 86 -7.20 8.41 11.59
C LYS A 86 -7.17 7.24 12.57
N ALA A 87 -7.42 6.02 12.10
CA ALA A 87 -7.43 4.83 12.93
C ALA A 87 -6.05 4.54 13.54
N ALA A 88 -4.98 4.70 12.76
CA ALA A 88 -3.62 4.52 13.26
C ALA A 88 -3.22 5.58 14.30
N VAL A 89 -3.61 6.85 14.10
CA VAL A 89 -3.38 7.92 15.09
C VAL A 89 -4.11 7.60 16.40
N THR A 90 -5.36 7.14 16.34
CA THR A 90 -6.10 6.68 17.52
C THR A 90 -5.38 5.54 18.23
N TRP A 91 -4.97 4.51 17.49
CA TRP A 91 -4.26 3.36 18.07
C TRP A 91 -2.95 3.78 18.76
N VAL A 92 -2.13 4.61 18.12
CA VAL A 92 -0.88 5.10 18.73
C VAL A 92 -1.17 5.94 19.98
N GLY A 93 -2.21 6.78 19.93
CA GLY A 93 -2.65 7.56 21.08
C GLY A 93 -3.07 6.69 22.28
N GLU A 94 -3.74 5.58 22.02
CA GLU A 94 -4.13 4.59 23.04
C GLU A 94 -2.93 3.84 23.63
N GLN A 95 -1.86 3.61 22.85
CA GLN A 95 -0.63 3.03 23.39
C GLN A 95 0.09 3.98 24.34
N GLY A 96 0.02 5.30 24.07
CA GLY A 96 0.59 6.33 24.95
C GLY A 96 2.12 6.30 25.09
N VAL A 97 2.82 5.61 24.18
CA VAL A 97 4.28 5.41 24.22
C VAL A 97 4.94 5.91 22.93
N PRO A 98 6.25 6.26 22.97
CA PRO A 98 6.95 6.72 21.77
C PRO A 98 6.96 5.69 20.64
N VAL A 99 6.83 6.18 19.41
CA VAL A 99 6.74 5.37 18.19
C VAL A 99 7.94 5.59 17.29
N THR A 100 8.47 4.50 16.73
CA THR A 100 9.43 4.53 15.61
C THR A 100 8.78 4.01 14.33
N TYR A 101 9.47 4.03 13.19
CA TYR A 101 8.85 3.62 11.93
C TYR A 101 9.83 3.11 10.87
N ALA A 102 9.30 2.24 10.00
CA ALA A 102 10.00 1.80 8.80
C ALA A 102 10.05 2.94 7.76
N PRO A 103 11.12 3.02 6.96
CA PRO A 103 11.32 4.12 6.02
C PRO A 103 10.27 4.13 4.89
N SER A 104 10.17 5.28 4.22
CA SER A 104 9.54 5.42 2.90
C SER A 104 8.02 5.17 2.77
N SER A 105 7.25 5.23 3.86
CA SER A 105 5.78 5.21 3.78
C SER A 105 5.15 6.62 3.84
N SER A 106 4.38 6.99 2.83
CA SER A 106 3.64 8.26 2.81
C SER A 106 2.46 8.29 3.79
N ILE A 107 1.87 7.14 4.12
CA ILE A 107 0.81 7.02 5.12
C ILE A 107 1.40 7.20 6.52
N VAL A 108 2.54 6.56 6.81
CA VAL A 108 3.26 6.74 8.07
C VAL A 108 3.65 8.20 8.28
N LYS A 109 4.18 8.88 7.25
CA LYS A 109 4.50 10.32 7.34
C LYS A 109 3.29 11.18 7.72
N GLN A 110 2.10 10.86 7.18
CA GLN A 110 0.86 11.57 7.52
C GLN A 110 0.41 11.29 8.95
N ILE A 111 0.58 10.06 9.45
CA ILE A 111 0.31 9.71 10.85
C ILE A 111 1.24 10.50 11.77
N LEU A 112 2.55 10.47 11.52
CA LEU A 112 3.54 11.18 12.34
C LEU A 112 3.27 12.69 12.39
N ALA A 113 2.81 13.30 11.30
CA ALA A 113 2.45 14.71 11.27
C ALA A 113 1.27 15.09 12.18
N GLN A 114 0.44 14.12 12.57
CA GLN A 114 -0.71 14.31 13.47
C GLN A 114 -0.42 13.92 14.92
N LEU A 115 0.72 13.27 15.20
CA LEU A 115 1.07 12.83 16.55
C LEU A 115 1.73 13.96 17.36
N PRO A 116 1.41 14.06 18.67
CA PRO A 116 2.11 14.98 19.58
C PRO A 116 3.61 14.63 19.67
N GLU A 117 4.45 15.64 19.93
CA GLU A 117 5.91 15.48 20.02
C GLU A 117 6.33 14.44 21.07
N SER A 118 5.58 14.32 22.16
CA SER A 118 5.85 13.33 23.23
C SER A 118 5.75 11.88 22.77
N LEU A 119 5.00 11.60 21.70
CA LEU A 119 4.92 10.27 21.10
C LEU A 119 5.93 10.07 19.97
N ARG A 120 6.63 11.13 19.55
CA ARG A 120 7.66 11.09 18.49
C ARG A 120 9.08 11.15 19.02
N SER A 121 9.25 11.34 20.32
CA SER A 121 10.54 11.53 20.99
C SER A 121 10.66 10.57 22.19
N GLY A 122 11.89 10.11 22.46
CA GLY A 122 12.17 9.13 23.51
C GLY A 122 12.51 7.74 22.97
N GLU A 123 12.63 6.78 23.87
CA GLU A 123 12.88 5.38 23.53
C GLU A 123 11.60 4.74 22.95
N PRO A 124 11.62 4.25 21.70
CA PRO A 124 10.43 3.71 21.06
C PRO A 124 10.03 2.36 21.66
N ALA A 125 8.74 2.20 21.94
CA ALA A 125 8.17 0.94 22.46
C ALA A 125 7.23 0.25 21.47
N VAL A 126 6.78 0.97 20.44
CA VAL A 126 5.99 0.43 19.31
C VAL A 126 6.53 0.99 18.00
N ALA A 127 6.15 0.36 16.90
CA ALA A 127 6.55 0.80 15.57
C ALA A 127 5.42 0.80 14.55
N LEU A 128 5.56 1.65 13.53
CA LEU A 128 4.68 1.70 12.36
C LEU A 128 5.43 1.30 11.10
N ALA A 129 4.78 0.55 10.23
CA ALA A 129 5.28 0.29 8.89
C ALA A 129 4.17 0.40 7.85
N GLY A 130 4.54 0.83 6.64
CA GLY A 130 3.66 0.66 5.48
C GLY A 130 3.70 -0.79 4.98
N ALA A 131 3.06 -1.02 3.83
CA ALA A 131 3.25 -2.24 3.06
C ALA A 131 3.28 -1.91 1.56
N ASP A 132 4.17 -2.57 0.83
CA ASP A 132 4.19 -2.52 -0.62
C ASP A 132 3.19 -3.51 -1.22
N ALA A 133 3.06 -4.69 -0.62
CA ALA A 133 2.00 -5.66 -0.86
C ALA A 133 1.73 -6.51 0.38
N ILE A 134 0.53 -7.09 0.47
CA ILE A 134 0.18 -8.08 1.49
C ILE A 134 -0.50 -9.26 0.80
N GLY A 135 0.08 -10.44 0.96
CA GLY A 135 -0.49 -11.72 0.54
C GLY A 135 -1.17 -12.45 1.71
N PRO A 136 -1.58 -13.72 1.52
CA PRO A 136 -2.28 -14.47 2.57
C PRO A 136 -1.51 -14.70 3.87
N ASP A 137 -0.19 -14.79 3.79
CA ASP A 137 0.68 -15.14 4.91
C ASP A 137 1.89 -14.21 5.08
N THR A 138 2.08 -13.27 4.15
CA THR A 138 3.34 -12.53 4.00
C THR A 138 3.07 -11.07 3.63
N VAL A 139 3.86 -10.17 4.21
CA VAL A 139 3.98 -8.76 3.82
C VAL A 139 5.23 -8.58 2.97
N LEU A 140 5.10 -7.88 1.85
CA LEU A 140 6.22 -7.35 1.07
C LEU A 140 6.40 -5.88 1.45
N ASN A 141 7.57 -5.51 1.94
CA ASN A 141 7.89 -4.11 2.24
C ASN A 141 9.38 -3.81 2.06
N ILE A 142 9.77 -2.54 2.15
CA ILE A 142 11.17 -2.10 2.08
C ILE A 142 12.04 -2.75 3.17
N ARG A 143 13.32 -3.01 2.85
CA ARG A 143 14.32 -3.51 3.80
C ARG A 143 14.38 -2.69 5.10
N GLY A 144 14.56 -3.41 6.22
CA GLY A 144 14.61 -2.85 7.58
C GLY A 144 13.26 -2.92 8.30
N THR A 145 12.20 -3.33 7.61
CA THR A 145 10.88 -3.53 8.21
C THR A 145 10.85 -4.82 9.04
N ARG A 146 11.56 -5.86 8.61
CA ARG A 146 11.69 -7.13 9.34
C ARG A 146 12.37 -6.93 10.69
N GLU A 147 13.55 -6.31 10.69
CA GLU A 147 14.30 -6.02 11.92
C GLU A 147 13.45 -5.21 12.90
N LEU A 148 12.68 -4.24 12.37
CA LEU A 148 11.74 -3.46 13.16
C LEU A 148 10.65 -4.32 13.81
N ALA A 149 10.02 -5.21 13.04
CA ALA A 149 8.97 -6.13 13.51
C ALA A 149 9.48 -7.18 14.52
N GLU A 150 10.72 -7.63 14.36
CA GLU A 150 11.37 -8.56 15.29
C GLU A 150 11.77 -7.89 16.61
N THR A 151 12.00 -6.57 16.60
CA THR A 151 12.46 -5.82 17.78
C THR A 151 11.31 -5.20 18.57
N LEU A 152 10.28 -4.71 17.89
CA LEU A 152 9.18 -3.96 18.50
C LEU A 152 7.81 -4.44 17.99
N PRO A 153 6.77 -4.40 18.85
CA PRO A 153 5.39 -4.48 18.43
C PRO A 153 5.11 -3.52 17.26
N THR A 154 4.95 -4.07 16.04
CA THR A 154 4.86 -3.28 14.81
C THR A 154 3.47 -3.39 14.18
N LEU A 155 2.83 -2.24 13.95
CA LEU A 155 1.55 -2.11 13.28
C LEU A 155 1.76 -1.77 11.79
N ILE A 156 1.16 -2.56 10.89
CA ILE A 156 1.09 -2.19 9.48
C ILE A 156 -0.03 -1.17 9.27
N VAL A 157 0.23 -0.12 8.50
CA VAL A 157 -0.76 0.91 8.15
C VAL A 157 -0.83 1.07 6.63
N THR A 158 -1.94 0.66 6.02
CA THR A 158 -2.06 0.61 4.56
C THR A 158 -3.52 0.65 4.08
N THR A 159 -3.74 0.43 2.78
CA THR A 159 -5.07 0.33 2.17
C THR A 159 -5.32 -1.02 1.51
N ALA A 160 -6.57 -1.39 1.27
CA ALA A 160 -6.94 -2.66 0.61
C ALA A 160 -6.32 -2.83 -0.78
N LEU A 161 -5.92 -1.73 -1.42
CA LEU A 161 -5.19 -1.74 -2.69
C LEU A 161 -3.80 -2.42 -2.60
N LYS A 162 -3.34 -2.77 -1.40
CA LYS A 162 -2.13 -3.57 -1.18
C LYS A 162 -2.38 -5.06 -1.04
N LEU A 163 -3.62 -5.49 -0.85
CA LEU A 163 -3.96 -6.91 -0.77
C LEU A 163 -3.89 -7.54 -2.17
N VAL A 164 -3.26 -8.70 -2.28
CA VAL A 164 -3.18 -9.47 -3.52
C VAL A 164 -3.28 -10.97 -3.22
N PRO A 165 -3.83 -11.79 -4.14
CA PRO A 165 -3.89 -13.23 -3.93
C PRO A 165 -2.50 -13.87 -4.03
N ALA A 166 -2.33 -15.06 -3.46
CA ALA A 166 -1.03 -15.75 -3.37
C ALA A 166 -0.27 -15.85 -4.72
N PRO A 167 -0.92 -16.21 -5.85
CA PRO A 167 -0.20 -16.34 -7.11
C PRO A 167 0.33 -15.01 -7.65
N VAL A 168 -0.34 -13.91 -7.34
CA VAL A 168 0.11 -12.55 -7.68
C VAL A 168 1.25 -12.15 -6.76
N PHE A 169 1.06 -12.33 -5.45
CA PHE A 169 2.08 -11.98 -4.44
C PHE A 169 3.42 -12.66 -4.71
N ALA A 170 3.41 -13.95 -5.08
CA ALA A 170 4.63 -14.72 -5.39
C ALA A 170 5.46 -14.16 -6.56
N ARG A 171 4.88 -13.30 -7.41
CA ARG A 171 5.56 -12.65 -8.54
C ARG A 171 6.02 -11.24 -8.20
N LEU A 172 5.57 -10.67 -7.08
CA LEU A 172 5.95 -9.33 -6.66
C LEU A 172 7.33 -9.37 -6.01
N GLY A 173 8.16 -8.36 -6.33
CA GLY A 173 9.45 -8.22 -5.69
C GLY A 173 10.40 -7.29 -6.43
N ALA A 174 11.41 -6.84 -5.68
CA ALA A 174 12.57 -6.11 -6.17
C ALA A 174 13.68 -6.26 -5.12
N PRO A 175 14.98 -6.05 -5.46
CA PRO A 175 16.08 -6.21 -4.51
C PRO A 175 15.97 -5.36 -3.24
N VAL A 176 15.22 -4.26 -3.30
CA VAL A 176 14.98 -3.33 -2.18
C VAL A 176 13.91 -3.80 -1.20
N PHE A 177 13.11 -4.81 -1.58
CA PHE A 177 12.03 -5.35 -0.76
C PHE A 177 12.45 -6.63 -0.05
N GLU A 178 11.78 -6.92 1.04
CA GLU A 178 11.88 -8.14 1.81
C GLU A 178 10.48 -8.73 2.06
N HIS A 179 10.44 -10.05 2.24
CA HIS A 179 9.24 -10.81 2.56
C HIS A 179 9.22 -11.07 4.06
N ILE A 180 8.13 -10.73 4.74
CA ILE A 180 8.02 -10.77 6.20
C ILE A 180 6.76 -11.56 6.55
N PRO A 181 6.84 -12.59 7.40
CA PRO A 181 5.65 -13.30 7.88
C PRO A 181 4.63 -12.32 8.45
N LEU A 182 3.37 -12.42 8.01
CA LEU A 182 2.30 -11.52 8.40
C LEU A 182 2.00 -11.60 9.91
N ASP A 183 2.21 -12.77 10.51
CA ASP A 183 2.10 -13.03 11.95
C ASP A 183 3.21 -12.38 12.79
N GLY A 184 4.26 -11.84 12.17
CA GLY A 184 5.28 -11.03 12.83
C GLY A 184 4.82 -9.62 13.21
N PHE A 185 3.63 -9.19 12.79
CA PHE A 185 3.05 -7.88 13.10
C PHE A 185 1.95 -7.99 14.14
N VAL A 186 1.77 -6.96 14.97
CA VAL A 186 0.71 -6.97 16.01
C VAL A 186 -0.68 -6.70 15.45
N GLY A 187 -0.76 -6.18 14.23
CA GLY A 187 -2.01 -5.86 13.56
C GLY A 187 -1.78 -5.17 12.22
N VAL A 188 -2.88 -4.90 11.53
CA VAL A 188 -2.91 -4.15 10.27
C VAL A 188 -4.09 -3.19 10.32
N VAL A 189 -3.84 -1.89 10.15
CA VAL A 189 -4.90 -0.93 9.82
C VAL A 189 -5.10 -0.92 8.32
N LEU A 190 -6.29 -1.31 7.89
CA LEU A 190 -6.71 -1.40 6.50
C LEU A 190 -7.99 -0.59 6.29
N ASP A 191 -7.90 0.46 5.49
CA ASP A 191 -9.01 1.38 5.17
C ASP A 191 -9.76 1.94 6.40
N GLY A 192 -9.07 2.04 7.54
CA GLY A 192 -9.60 2.49 8.82
C GLY A 192 -10.02 1.39 9.81
N GLU A 193 -9.98 0.12 9.41
CA GLU A 193 -10.23 -1.01 10.29
C GLU A 193 -8.92 -1.56 10.87
N LEU A 194 -8.83 -1.72 12.19
CA LEU A 194 -7.74 -2.45 12.82
C LEU A 194 -8.06 -3.95 12.82
N LEU A 195 -7.28 -4.71 12.06
CA LEU A 195 -7.47 -6.14 11.81
C LEU A 195 -6.30 -6.96 12.37
N SER A 196 -6.60 -8.20 12.74
CA SER A 196 -5.56 -9.18 13.04
C SER A 196 -4.80 -9.59 11.77
N PRO A 197 -3.52 -9.99 11.87
CA PRO A 197 -2.76 -10.57 10.76
C PRO A 197 -3.51 -11.66 10.01
N GLY A 198 -4.08 -12.62 10.73
CA GLY A 198 -4.83 -13.73 10.15
C GLY A 198 -6.10 -13.31 9.41
N GLU A 199 -6.76 -12.23 9.84
CA GLU A 199 -7.93 -11.70 9.12
C GLU A 199 -7.53 -11.04 7.80
N VAL A 200 -6.46 -10.24 7.81
CA VAL A 200 -5.94 -9.65 6.58
C VAL A 200 -5.49 -10.72 5.60
N GLY A 201 -4.80 -11.75 6.09
CA GLY A 201 -4.41 -12.90 5.29
C GLY A 201 -5.58 -13.60 4.61
N ARG A 202 -6.69 -13.83 5.35
CA ARG A 202 -7.93 -14.37 4.77
C ARG A 202 -8.51 -13.48 3.69
N ARG A 203 -8.62 -12.17 3.93
CA ARG A 203 -9.13 -11.21 2.93
C ARG A 203 -8.27 -11.21 1.67
N ALA A 204 -6.95 -11.29 1.80
CA ALA A 204 -6.04 -11.40 0.65
C ALA A 204 -6.24 -12.72 -0.12
N ALA A 205 -6.51 -13.83 0.58
CA ALA A 205 -6.76 -15.14 -0.04
C ALA A 205 -8.11 -15.24 -0.77
N GLU A 206 -9.10 -14.44 -0.36
CA GLU A 206 -10.44 -14.41 -0.97
C GLU A 206 -10.48 -13.61 -2.29
N LEU A 207 -9.43 -12.83 -2.57
CA LEU A 207 -9.27 -12.13 -3.85
C LEU A 207 -9.15 -13.14 -5.00
N ARG A 208 -9.93 -12.91 -6.06
CA ARG A 208 -9.88 -13.73 -7.28
C ARG A 208 -8.95 -13.07 -8.30
N GLU A 209 -8.23 -13.89 -9.06
CA GLU A 209 -7.45 -13.44 -10.22
C GLU A 209 -8.32 -12.83 -11.32
#